data_AF-A0A352A521-F1
#
_entry.id   AF-A0A352A521-F1
#
_cell.length_a   1.000
_cell.length_b   1.000
_cell.length_c   1.000
_cell.angle_alpha   90.00
_cell.angle_beta   90.00
_cell.angle_gamma   90.00
#
_symmetry.space_group_name_H-M   'P 1'
#
loop_
_entity.id
_entity.type
_entity.pdbx_description
1 polymer ?
#
loop_
_entity_poly.entity_id
_entity_poly.type
_entity_poly.pdbx_seq_one_letter_code
_entity_poly.pdbx_strand_id
1 'polypeptide(L)'
;MSKKRFYFRNYVIIFIIVCSFLYVVQKYNNMIDTSILEYDELEEIINTDGIIIKDEAILSSKSIGDVKYYYNEGQKVNKGAYLADISAVSSAEQINAEIALINKALNSTDSVITIGNGENGKYSKYTDDELKVLKESFEKALTNNKVPVFSPKSGFATYVF
;
A
#
# COMPACT_ATOMS: atom_id res chain seq x y z
N MET A 1 -102.52 -7.68 -28.44
CA MET A 1 -101.47 -7.32 -29.44
C MET A 1 -101.19 -8.53 -30.33
N SER A 2 -101.11 -8.39 -31.65
CA SER A 2 -100.93 -9.54 -32.55
C SER A 2 -99.59 -10.23 -32.30
N LYS A 3 -99.58 -11.58 -32.32
CA LYS A 3 -98.40 -12.40 -31.99
C LYS A 3 -97.15 -11.96 -32.78
N LYS A 4 -97.30 -11.49 -34.03
CA LYS A 4 -96.21 -10.94 -34.87
C LYS A 4 -95.49 -9.72 -34.27
N ARG A 5 -96.21 -8.78 -33.63
CA ARG A 5 -95.57 -7.59 -33.02
C ARG A 5 -94.78 -7.92 -31.76
N PHE A 6 -95.14 -9.00 -31.07
CA PHE A 6 -94.42 -9.48 -29.88
C PHE A 6 -93.07 -10.12 -30.25
N TYR A 7 -93.05 -11.02 -31.24
CA TYR A 7 -91.80 -11.61 -31.73
C TYR A 7 -90.85 -10.58 -32.34
N PHE A 8 -91.37 -9.60 -33.09
CA PHE A 8 -90.54 -8.52 -33.64
C PHE A 8 -89.92 -7.63 -32.55
N ARG A 9 -90.69 -7.25 -31.53
CA ARG A 9 -90.17 -6.44 -30.41
C ARG A 9 -89.07 -7.18 -29.63
N ASN A 10 -89.24 -8.47 -29.38
CA ASN A 10 -88.22 -9.28 -28.70
C ASN A 10 -86.96 -9.46 -29.56
N TYR A 11 -87.12 -9.62 -30.88
CA TYR A 11 -86.00 -9.69 -31.82
C TYR A 11 -85.17 -8.40 -31.80
N VAL A 12 -85.81 -7.22 -31.83
CA VAL A 12 -85.12 -5.93 -31.77
C VAL A 12 -84.36 -5.76 -30.45
N ILE A 13 -84.95 -6.17 -29.32
CA ILE A 13 -84.29 -6.09 -28.00
C ILE A 13 -83.05 -6.99 -27.95
N ILE A 14 -83.16 -8.23 -28.42
CA ILE A 14 -82.02 -9.16 -28.46
C ILE A 14 -80.92 -8.62 -29.38
N PHE A 15 -81.29 -8.06 -30.53
CA PHE A 15 -80.34 -7.46 -31.47
C PHE A 15 -79.55 -6.31 -30.83
N ILE A 16 -80.22 -5.42 -30.09
CA ILE A 16 -79.56 -4.32 -29.37
C ILE A 16 -78.58 -4.85 -28.31
N ILE A 17 -78.97 -5.89 -27.57
CA ILE A 17 -78.09 -6.51 -26.55
C ILE A 17 -76.84 -7.09 -27.20
N VAL A 18 -76.99 -7.81 -28.31
CA VAL A 18 -75.86 -8.40 -29.05
C VAL A 18 -74.94 -7.31 -29.60
N CYS A 19 -75.49 -6.23 -30.17
CA CYS A 19 -74.68 -5.11 -30.64
C CYS A 19 -73.90 -4.42 -29.51
N SER A 20 -74.54 -4.18 -28.36
CA SER A 20 -73.86 -3.62 -27.18
C SER A 20 -72.76 -4.53 -26.65
N PHE A 21 -72.99 -5.85 -26.62
CA PHE A 21 -71.97 -6.81 -26.19
C PHE A 21 -70.76 -6.80 -27.12
N LEU A 22 -70.98 -6.82 -28.44
CA LEU A 22 -69.89 -6.76 -29.43
C LEU A 22 -69.09 -5.46 -29.33
N TYR A 23 -69.75 -4.33 -29.06
CA TYR A 23 -69.09 -3.05 -28.85
C TYR A 23 -68.14 -3.07 -27.64
N VAL A 24 -68.57 -3.66 -26.52
CA VAL A 24 -67.75 -3.79 -25.32
C VAL A 24 -66.55 -4.71 -25.59
N VAL A 25 -66.77 -5.86 -26.22
CA VAL A 25 -65.69 -6.80 -26.57
C VAL A 25 -64.65 -6.17 -27.50
N GLN A 26 -65.09 -5.42 -28.51
CA GLN A 26 -64.17 -4.68 -29.38
C GLN A 26 -63.38 -3.62 -28.62
N LYS A 27 -64.02 -2.88 -27.70
CA LYS A 27 -63.35 -1.86 -26.90
C LYS A 27 -62.24 -2.46 -26.01
N TYR A 28 -62.47 -3.63 -25.41
CA TYR A 28 -61.44 -4.31 -24.61
C TYR A 28 -60.30 -4.88 -25.46
N ASN A 29 -60.61 -5.44 -26.64
CA ASN A 29 -59.59 -6.00 -27.52
C ASN A 29 -58.71 -4.92 -28.20
N ASN A 30 -59.20 -3.69 -28.30
CA ASN A 30 -58.49 -2.58 -28.93
C ASN A 30 -57.62 -1.76 -27.96
N MET A 31 -57.47 -2.19 -26.69
CA MET A 31 -56.45 -1.61 -25.80
C MET A 31 -55.10 -2.23 -26.15
N ILE A 32 -54.41 -1.60 -27.09
CA ILE A 32 -53.03 -1.94 -27.43
C ILE A 32 -52.16 -0.88 -26.77
N ASP A 33 -51.31 -1.32 -25.84
CA ASP A 33 -50.27 -0.48 -25.28
C ASP A 33 -49.26 -0.18 -26.38
N THR A 34 -49.26 1.08 -26.83
CA THR A 34 -48.29 1.59 -27.80
C THR A 34 -47.32 2.50 -27.09
N SER A 35 -46.03 2.24 -27.24
CA SER A 35 -44.96 3.15 -26.83
C SER A 35 -44.27 3.70 -28.07
N ILE A 36 -43.74 4.92 -27.95
CA ILE A 36 -42.94 5.54 -29.00
C ILE A 36 -41.53 4.95 -28.89
N LEU A 37 -40.95 4.57 -30.03
CA LEU A 37 -39.59 4.06 -30.09
C LEU A 37 -38.61 5.24 -30.01
N GLU A 38 -37.85 5.32 -28.94
CA GLU A 38 -36.81 6.33 -28.73
C GLU A 38 -35.44 5.73 -29.05
N TYR A 39 -34.60 6.46 -29.78
CA TYR A 39 -33.23 6.05 -30.05
C TYR A 39 -32.37 6.45 -28.85
N ASP A 40 -31.85 5.45 -28.15
CA ASP A 40 -30.94 5.65 -27.03
C ASP A 40 -29.80 4.63 -27.08
N GLU A 41 -28.70 4.94 -26.40
CA GLU A 41 -27.54 4.05 -26.33
C GLU A 41 -27.75 3.01 -25.22
N LEU A 42 -27.61 1.73 -25.57
CA LEU A 42 -27.69 0.64 -24.60
C LEU A 42 -26.35 0.48 -23.90
N GLU A 43 -26.27 0.90 -22.64
CA GLU A 43 -25.13 0.61 -21.78
C GLU A 43 -25.26 -0.78 -21.14
N GLU A 44 -24.39 -1.70 -21.54
CA GLU A 44 -24.25 -3.01 -20.89
C GLU A 44 -23.18 -2.93 -19.78
N ILE A 45 -23.62 -2.89 -18.53
CA ILE A 45 -22.71 -2.90 -17.37
C ILE A 45 -22.29 -4.34 -17.08
N ILE A 46 -21.06 -4.69 -17.44
CA ILE A 46 -20.46 -5.99 -17.12
C ILE A 46 -19.75 -5.89 -15.77
N ASN A 47 -20.32 -6.52 -14.74
CA ASN A 47 -19.67 -6.68 -13.45
C ASN A 47 -18.80 -7.94 -13.45
N THR A 48 -17.53 -7.80 -13.09
CA THR A 48 -16.60 -8.93 -12.98
C THR A 48 -15.75 -8.81 -11.73
N ASP A 49 -15.40 -9.96 -11.15
CA ASP A 49 -14.51 -10.03 -10.01
C ASP A 49 -13.06 -10.04 -10.51
N GLY A 50 -12.29 -9.04 -10.09
CA GLY A 50 -10.87 -8.92 -10.41
C GLY A 50 -9.99 -9.12 -9.18
N ILE A 51 -8.80 -9.69 -9.38
CA ILE A 51 -7.75 -9.73 -8.36
C ILE A 51 -6.73 -8.63 -8.67
N ILE A 52 -6.39 -7.83 -7.66
CA ILE A 52 -5.32 -6.83 -7.76
C ILE A 52 -4.02 -7.45 -7.25
N ILE A 53 -3.02 -7.53 -8.13
CA ILE A 53 -1.68 -8.01 -7.78
C ILE A 53 -0.78 -6.80 -7.54
N LYS A 54 -0.13 -6.76 -6.37
CA LYS A 54 0.84 -5.72 -6.06
C LYS A 54 2.17 -6.02 -6.74
N ASP A 55 2.75 -5.02 -7.38
CA ASP A 55 4.12 -5.07 -7.86
C ASP A 55 5.06 -4.72 -6.68
N GLU A 56 5.67 -5.73 -6.06
CA GLU A 56 6.54 -5.58 -4.89
C GLU A 56 8.03 -5.77 -5.27
N ALA A 57 8.92 -5.09 -4.57
CA ALA A 57 10.37 -5.25 -4.74
C ALA A 57 11.00 -5.57 -3.38
N ILE A 58 11.56 -6.77 -3.25
CA ILE A 58 12.17 -7.25 -2.01
C ILE A 58 13.63 -6.81 -1.98
N LEU A 59 14.01 -6.12 -0.91
CA LEU A 59 15.38 -5.67 -0.67
C LEU A 59 15.97 -6.51 0.46
N SER A 60 17.00 -7.30 0.15
CA SER A 60 17.70 -8.15 1.10
C SER A 60 19.13 -7.65 1.32
N SER A 61 19.59 -7.70 2.57
CA SER A 61 20.98 -7.38 2.90
C SER A 61 21.89 -8.59 2.75
N LYS A 62 23.14 -8.33 2.37
CA LYS A 62 24.18 -9.37 2.36
C LYS A 62 24.81 -9.58 3.75
N SER A 63 24.70 -8.60 4.63
CA SER A 63 25.31 -8.59 5.96
C SER A 63 24.26 -8.76 7.04
N ILE A 64 24.58 -9.59 8.03
CA ILE A 64 23.80 -9.78 9.26
C ILE A 64 24.13 -8.61 10.19
N GLY A 65 23.10 -7.93 10.71
CA GLY A 65 23.28 -6.78 11.58
C GLY A 65 21.98 -6.14 12.03
N ASP A 66 22.10 -5.11 12.85
CA ASP A 66 20.97 -4.31 13.31
C ASP A 66 20.51 -3.33 12.23
N VAL A 67 19.20 -3.23 12.05
CA VAL A 67 18.58 -2.39 11.01
C VAL A 67 17.94 -1.16 11.63
N LYS A 68 18.29 0.02 11.12
CA LYS A 68 17.63 1.29 11.45
C LYS A 68 16.83 1.78 10.26
N TYR A 69 15.51 1.88 10.44
CA TYR A 69 14.58 2.38 9.41
C TYR A 69 14.39 3.90 9.51
N TYR A 70 14.22 4.55 8.35
CA TYR A 70 14.00 6.00 8.25
C TYR A 70 12.55 6.37 7.87
N TYR A 71 11.75 5.38 7.49
CA TYR A 71 10.35 5.52 7.09
C TYR A 71 9.49 4.60 7.96
N ASN A 72 8.22 4.96 8.13
CA ASN A 72 7.26 4.10 8.80
C ASN A 72 6.65 3.11 7.81
N GLU A 73 6.10 2.01 8.33
CA GLU A 73 5.36 1.05 7.52
C GLU A 73 4.15 1.73 6.85
N GLY A 74 3.95 1.46 5.56
CA GLY A 74 2.90 2.06 4.74
C GLY A 74 3.20 3.50 4.29
N GLN A 75 4.38 4.05 4.61
CA GLN A 75 4.73 5.40 4.17
C GLN A 75 5.14 5.43 2.69
N LYS A 76 4.69 6.47 1.98
CA LYS A 76 5.05 6.70 0.58
C LYS A 76 6.52 7.09 0.45
N VAL A 77 7.24 6.40 -0.43
CA VAL A 77 8.66 6.62 -0.74
C VAL A 77 8.86 6.86 -2.23
N ASN A 78 9.83 7.71 -2.57
CA ASN A 78 10.24 7.94 -3.95
C ASN A 78 11.35 6.97 -4.35
N LYS A 79 11.51 6.74 -5.66
CA LYS A 79 12.70 6.08 -6.20
C LYS A 79 13.97 6.79 -5.73
N GLY A 80 14.95 6.02 -5.25
CA GLY A 80 16.21 6.52 -4.70
C GLY A 80 16.12 7.02 -3.25
N ALA A 81 14.98 6.88 -2.57
CA ALA A 81 14.86 7.24 -1.16
C ALA A 81 15.75 6.34 -0.28
N TYR A 82 16.32 6.93 0.77
CA TYR A 82 17.17 6.24 1.76
C TYR A 82 16.31 5.52 2.80
N LEU A 83 16.14 4.20 2.67
CA LEU A 83 15.16 3.44 3.42
C LEU A 83 15.66 3.01 4.80
N ALA A 84 16.88 2.47 4.85
CA ALA A 84 17.43 1.86 6.05
C ALA A 84 18.96 1.85 6.06
N ASP A 85 19.51 1.77 7.27
CA ASP A 85 20.91 1.50 7.55
C ASP A 85 21.08 0.16 8.24
N ILE A 86 22.05 -0.63 7.80
CA ILE A 86 22.38 -1.91 8.42
C ILE A 86 23.77 -1.80 9.04
N SER A 87 23.84 -1.99 10.36
CA SER A 87 25.09 -1.94 11.12
C SER A 87 25.55 -3.36 11.44
N ALA A 88 26.73 -3.75 10.95
CA ALA A 88 27.30 -5.07 11.26
C ALA A 88 27.76 -5.13 12.73
N VAL A 89 27.15 -6.03 13.51
CA VAL A 89 27.29 -6.14 14.98
C VAL A 89 28.74 -6.35 15.41
N SER A 90 29.50 -7.19 14.69
CA SER A 90 30.84 -7.62 15.09
C SER A 90 31.88 -6.49 15.15
N SER A 91 31.73 -5.46 14.33
CA SER A 91 32.71 -4.35 14.26
C SER A 91 32.25 -3.13 15.04
N ALA A 92 30.94 -2.91 15.19
CA ALA A 92 30.42 -1.79 15.96
C ALA A 92 30.73 -1.91 17.45
N GLU A 93 30.62 -3.11 18.03
CA GLU A 93 30.92 -3.35 19.44
C GLU A 93 32.40 -3.11 19.77
N GLN A 94 33.32 -3.61 18.92
CA GLN A 94 34.76 -3.43 19.10
C GLN A 94 35.17 -1.95 19.00
N ILE A 95 34.64 -1.24 18.00
CA ILE A 95 34.89 0.19 17.82
C ILE A 95 34.31 1.01 18.99
N ASN A 96 33.12 0.65 19.48
CA ASN A 96 32.51 1.32 20.62
C ASN A 96 33.29 1.09 21.92
N ALA A 97 33.83 -0.12 22.13
CA ALA A 97 34.71 -0.40 23.27
C ALA A 97 35.98 0.44 23.22
N GLU A 98 36.58 0.61 22.04
CA GLU A 98 37.78 1.43 21.85
C GLU A 98 37.50 2.93 22.04
N ILE A 99 36.36 3.43 21.56
CA ILE A 99 35.89 4.80 21.83
C ILE A 99 35.65 5.03 23.34
N ALA A 100 35.09 4.04 24.05
CA ALA A 100 34.89 4.13 25.50
C ALA A 100 36.22 4.22 26.27
N LEU A 101 37.26 3.49 25.83
CA LEU A 101 38.61 3.58 26.38
C LEU A 101 39.23 4.96 26.12
N ILE A 102 39.07 5.52 24.92
CA ILE A 102 39.55 6.87 24.57
C ILE A 102 38.85 7.95 25.40
N ASN A 103 37.53 7.86 25.57
CA ASN A 103 36.77 8.80 26.41
C ASN A 103 37.18 8.71 27.88
N LYS A 104 37.52 7.51 28.36
CA LYS A 104 38.08 7.33 29.71
C LYS A 104 39.46 7.99 29.82
N ALA A 105 40.29 7.91 28.78
CA ALA A 105 41.58 8.60 28.69
C ALA A 105 41.45 10.12 28.80
N LEU A 106 40.59 10.72 27.96
CA LEU A 106 40.36 12.16 27.92
C LEU A 106 39.83 12.73 29.24
N ASN A 107 39.09 11.94 30.01
CA ASN A 107 38.51 12.36 31.29
C ASN A 107 39.41 12.08 32.50
N SER A 108 40.56 11.41 32.32
CA SER A 108 41.49 11.12 33.42
C SER A 108 42.84 11.78 33.16
N THR A 109 43.15 12.81 33.97
CA THR A 109 44.25 13.76 33.78
C THR A 109 45.68 13.15 33.77
N ASP A 110 45.85 11.82 33.91
CA ASP A 110 47.16 11.17 34.03
C ASP A 110 47.31 9.76 33.40
N SER A 111 46.36 9.26 32.60
CA SER A 111 46.40 7.85 32.18
C SER A 111 47.15 7.61 30.86
N VAL A 112 48.36 7.03 30.92
CA VAL A 112 48.95 6.30 29.78
C VAL A 112 48.05 5.11 29.45
N ILE A 113 47.46 5.05 28.25
CA ILE A 113 46.54 3.97 27.87
C ILE A 113 47.11 3.12 26.74
N THR A 114 47.01 1.80 26.92
CA THR A 114 47.35 0.75 25.95
C THR A 114 46.26 0.63 24.89
N ILE A 115 46.64 0.79 23.62
CA ILE A 115 45.77 0.48 22.47
C ILE A 115 46.50 -0.59 21.64
N GLY A 116 46.00 -1.83 21.66
CA GLY A 116 46.51 -2.94 20.86
C GLY A 116 46.37 -4.31 21.53
N ASN A 117 45.88 -5.30 20.77
CA ASN A 117 45.94 -6.72 21.14
C ASN A 117 47.36 -7.25 20.87
N GLY A 118 48.15 -7.49 21.92
CA GLY A 118 49.42 -8.20 21.81
C GLY A 118 50.39 -7.89 22.95
N GLU A 119 51.05 -8.93 23.48
CA GLU A 119 51.98 -8.96 24.61
C GLU A 119 53.27 -8.12 24.44
N ASN A 120 53.33 -7.18 23.49
CA ASN A 120 54.44 -6.25 23.28
C ASN A 120 53.92 -4.82 22.98
N GLY A 121 53.05 -4.32 23.85
CA GLY A 121 52.43 -2.99 23.70
C GLY A 121 53.46 -1.87 23.76
N LYS A 122 53.66 -1.16 22.64
CA LYS A 122 54.37 0.12 22.63
C LYS A 122 53.53 1.15 23.38
N TYR A 123 54.04 1.64 24.50
CA TYR A 123 53.44 2.75 25.24
C TYR A 123 53.69 4.06 24.48
N SER A 124 52.71 4.53 23.73
CA SER A 124 52.69 5.89 23.21
C SER A 124 51.88 6.75 24.18
N LYS A 125 52.52 7.77 24.76
CA LYS A 125 51.80 8.81 25.50
C LYS A 125 51.14 9.70 24.45
N TYR A 126 49.83 9.55 24.27
CA TYR A 126 49.06 10.39 23.33
C TYR A 126 48.69 11.69 24.03
N THR A 127 48.87 12.79 23.31
CA THR A 127 48.41 14.13 23.71
C THR A 127 46.89 14.21 23.53
N ASP A 128 46.20 15.08 24.26
CA ASP A 128 44.73 15.22 24.17
C ASP A 128 44.25 15.48 22.73
N ASP A 129 45.02 16.24 21.95
CA ASP A 129 44.74 16.49 20.54
C ASP A 129 44.83 15.22 19.67
N GLU A 130 45.76 14.32 19.96
CA GLU A 130 45.93 13.06 19.22
C GLU A 130 44.81 12.06 19.55
N LEU A 131 44.38 12.01 20.83
CA LEU A 131 43.22 11.22 21.26
C LEU A 131 41.93 11.70 20.60
N LYS A 132 41.79 13.01 20.40
CA LYS A 132 40.64 13.59 19.70
C LYS A 132 40.62 13.20 18.21
N VAL A 133 41.76 13.31 17.52
CA VAL A 133 41.89 12.88 16.12
C VAL A 133 41.62 11.37 15.98
N LEU A 134 42.12 10.57 16.93
CA LEU A 134 41.90 9.13 16.93
C LEU A 134 40.41 8.78 17.13
N LYS A 135 39.74 9.44 18.08
CA LYS A 135 38.29 9.30 18.26
C LYS A 135 37.51 9.64 16.99
N GLU A 136 37.83 10.75 16.34
CA GLU A 136 37.20 11.15 15.07
C GLU A 136 37.41 10.09 13.96
N SER A 137 38.57 9.43 13.95
CA SER A 137 38.85 8.34 12.99
C SER A 137 38.01 7.08 13.26
N PHE A 138 37.79 6.73 14.52
CA PHE A 138 36.94 5.60 14.92
C PHE A 138 35.46 5.87 14.68
N GLU A 139 35.00 7.10 14.94
CA GLU A 139 33.63 7.51 14.62
C GLU A 139 33.37 7.47 13.11
N LYS A 140 34.36 7.86 12.29
CA LYS A 140 34.31 7.69 10.82
C LYS A 140 34.30 6.21 10.39
N ALA A 141 35.08 5.35 11.05
CA ALA A 141 35.07 3.92 10.76
C ALA A 141 33.71 3.28 11.09
N LEU A 142 33.05 3.72 12.17
CA LEU A 142 31.72 3.28 12.55
C LEU A 142 30.66 3.68 11.52
N THR A 143 30.78 4.89 10.94
CA THR A 143 29.87 5.36 9.88
C THR A 143 30.10 4.65 8.55
N ASN A 144 31.36 4.35 8.19
CA ASN A 144 31.70 3.61 6.97
C ASN A 144 31.26 2.14 7.00
N ASN A 145 31.00 1.57 8.17
CA ASN A 145 30.53 0.18 8.31
C ASN A 145 29.00 0.05 8.17
N LYS A 146 28.30 1.13 7.84
CA LYS A 146 26.86 1.10 7.57
C LYS A 146 26.62 0.77 6.10
N VAL A 147 25.77 -0.21 5.84
CA VAL A 147 25.30 -0.50 4.48
C VAL A 147 23.98 0.23 4.24
N PRO A 148 23.95 1.28 3.41
CA PRO A 148 22.72 2.00 3.11
C PRO A 148 21.85 1.22 2.14
N VAL A 149 20.53 1.24 2.38
CA VAL A 149 19.53 0.60 1.51
C VAL A 149 18.68 1.68 0.85
N PHE A 150 18.61 1.65 -0.48
CA PHE A 150 17.86 2.63 -1.29
C PHE A 150 16.65 2.00 -1.98
N SER A 151 15.59 2.79 -2.16
CA SER A 151 14.40 2.34 -2.88
C SER A 151 14.65 2.23 -4.40
N PRO A 152 14.40 1.08 -5.05
CA PRO A 152 14.55 0.95 -6.50
C PRO A 152 13.43 1.62 -7.30
N LYS A 153 12.26 1.84 -6.66
CA LYS A 153 11.06 2.41 -7.28
C LYS A 153 10.26 3.27 -6.30
N SER A 154 9.36 4.10 -6.82
CA SER A 154 8.42 4.83 -5.97
C SER A 154 7.31 3.88 -5.53
N GLY A 155 6.88 3.95 -4.27
CA GLY A 155 5.90 3.01 -3.72
C GLY A 155 5.64 3.24 -2.24
N PHE A 156 5.24 2.18 -1.55
CA PHE A 156 5.04 2.18 -0.10
C PHE A 156 6.12 1.31 0.56
N ALA A 157 6.67 1.78 1.66
CA ALA A 157 7.61 1.00 2.45
C ALA A 157 6.86 -0.07 3.26
N THR A 158 7.32 -1.32 3.17
CA THR A 158 6.79 -2.46 3.95
C THR A 158 7.98 -3.21 4.53
N TYR A 159 7.88 -3.57 5.81
CA TYR A 159 8.94 -4.27 6.54
C TYR A 159 8.50 -5.69 6.82
N VAL A 160 9.38 -6.65 6.56
CA VAL A 160 9.16 -8.08 6.81
C VAL A 160 10.22 -8.52 7.81
N PHE A 161 9.80 -9.09 8.94
CA PHE A 161 10.64 -9.53 10.04
C PHE A 161 10.92 -11.03 9.97
#